data_AF-A0A932NCB9-F1
#
_entry.id   AF-A0A932NCB9-F1
#
_cell.length_a   1.000
_cell.length_b   1.000
_cell.length_c   1.000
_cell.angle_alpha   90.00
_cell.angle_beta   90.00
_cell.angle_gamma   90.00
#
_symmetry.space_group_name_H-M   'P 1'
#
loop_
_entity.id
_entity.type
_entity.pdbx_description
1 polymer ?
#
loop_
_entity_poly.entity_id
_entity_poly.type
_entity_poly.pdbx_seq_one_letter_code
_entity_poly.pdbx_strand_id
1 'polypeptide(L)'
;MGSCFALEIQKVLREKGRAVYPETTALRAGSQEADELVTSGLESVHFNTFTMLQEFEKAFGLWRQDPDDFWLTKRGLGGRRGAHFQDPYRRKVYAPSKEGILALTAVLDEAIRKGIVESDLYILTMGLTEVWKKKDNGRVACTSISDSGGGGKDQLTFYQSGFADNYANMKKIIELIREQFPSRHVVLTVSPVPLNRTFSKDDVFTATVENKAVLRALAGQLVREFENVHYFPSYEFCQLLERFYGQRVFESDGRHVRRPVVNRIMESFLNTYAASH
;
A
#
# COMPACT_ATOMS: atom_id res chain seq x y z
N MET A 1 5.73 -0.89 2.45
CA MET A 1 4.58 -0.94 1.54
C MET A 1 3.31 -0.66 2.33
N GLY A 2 2.33 0.07 1.80
CA GLY A 2 1.09 0.30 2.56
C GLY A 2 0.29 1.53 2.18
N SER A 3 -0.54 1.97 3.14
CA SER A 3 -1.35 3.19 3.04
C SER A 3 -0.51 4.47 2.85
N CYS A 4 -1.16 5.63 2.71
CA CYS A 4 -0.46 6.93 2.69
C CYS A 4 0.47 7.14 3.89
N PHE A 5 0.15 6.55 5.05
CA PHE A 5 1.02 6.61 6.22
C PHE A 5 2.36 5.89 5.99
N ALA A 6 2.39 4.86 5.13
CA ALA A 6 3.65 4.23 4.72
C ALA A 6 4.58 5.21 3.99
N LEU A 7 4.05 6.20 3.25
CA LEU A 7 4.87 7.23 2.60
C LEU A 7 5.54 8.16 3.61
N GLU A 8 4.84 8.49 4.71
CA GLU A 8 5.44 9.25 5.81
C GLU A 8 6.57 8.47 6.47
N ILE A 9 6.38 7.16 6.70
CA ILE A 9 7.43 6.25 7.20
C ILE A 9 8.63 6.27 6.25
N GLN A 10 8.39 6.07 4.94
CA GLN A 10 9.45 6.07 3.93
C GLN A 10 10.23 7.40 3.93
N LYS A 11 9.52 8.53 4.00
CA LYS A 11 10.14 9.87 4.03
C LYS A 11 11.06 10.02 5.23
N VAL A 12 10.60 9.66 6.43
CA VAL A 12 11.42 9.79 7.65
C VAL A 12 12.61 8.83 7.64
N LEU A 13 12.45 7.60 7.14
CA LEU A 13 13.57 6.66 7.00
C LEU A 13 14.64 7.20 6.04
N ARG A 14 14.25 7.79 4.91
CA ARG A 14 15.17 8.45 3.97
C ARG A 14 15.89 9.65 4.61
N GLU A 15 15.16 10.50 5.34
CA GLU A 15 15.74 11.63 6.10
C GLU A 15 16.77 11.17 7.14
N LYS A 16 16.67 9.93 7.63
CA LYS A 16 17.61 9.30 8.56
C LYS A 16 18.70 8.48 7.87
N GLY A 17 18.86 8.61 6.55
CA GLY A 17 19.92 7.96 5.78
C GLY A 17 19.73 6.45 5.59
N ARG A 18 18.50 5.93 5.75
CA ARG A 18 18.20 4.52 5.48
C ARG A 18 17.79 4.33 4.02
N ALA A 19 18.22 3.23 3.41
CA ALA A 19 17.74 2.82 2.10
C ALA A 19 16.25 2.43 2.20
N VAL A 20 15.44 2.88 1.24
CA VAL A 20 13.99 2.66 1.23
C VAL A 20 13.52 2.30 -0.16
N TYR A 21 12.98 1.10 -0.28
CA TYR A 21 12.54 0.49 -1.53
C TYR A 21 11.01 0.56 -1.75
N PRO A 22 10.56 0.48 -3.03
CA PRO A 22 11.37 0.61 -4.23
C PRO A 22 11.99 2.01 -4.33
N GLU A 23 13.16 2.13 -4.95
CA GLU A 23 13.79 3.44 -5.20
C GLU A 23 12.99 4.21 -6.24
N THR A 24 12.09 5.09 -5.79
CA THR A 24 11.18 5.85 -6.65
C THR A 24 11.90 6.83 -7.58
N THR A 25 13.15 7.19 -7.29
CA THR A 25 14.01 8.02 -8.15
C THR A 25 14.48 7.26 -9.40
N ALA A 26 14.75 5.97 -9.30
CA ALA A 26 15.19 5.15 -10.44
C ALA A 26 14.07 4.94 -11.46
N LEU A 27 12.81 4.88 -11.00
CA LEU A 27 11.62 4.75 -11.85
C LEU A 27 11.39 5.95 -12.80
N ARG A 28 12.00 7.11 -12.52
CA ARG A 28 11.89 8.32 -13.35
C ARG A 28 12.99 8.44 -14.41
N ALA A 29 14.13 7.79 -14.21
CA ALA A 29 15.32 7.94 -15.04
C ALA A 29 15.38 6.96 -16.23
N GLY A 30 14.56 5.90 -16.21
CA GLY A 30 14.66 4.77 -17.15
C GLY A 30 13.85 4.88 -18.44
N SER A 31 13.04 5.93 -18.66
CA SER A 31 12.23 6.06 -19.87
C SER A 31 12.57 7.32 -20.64
N GLN A 32 12.98 7.20 -21.90
CA GLN A 32 13.07 8.35 -22.82
C GLN A 32 11.69 9.00 -23.06
N GLU A 33 10.60 8.33 -22.69
CA GLU A 33 9.22 8.84 -22.60
C GLU A 33 8.83 9.35 -21.19
N ALA A 34 9.79 9.64 -20.29
CA ALA A 34 9.53 10.02 -18.88
C ALA A 34 8.66 11.27 -18.70
N ASP A 35 8.62 12.18 -19.68
CA ASP A 35 7.71 13.34 -19.65
C ASP A 35 6.22 12.94 -19.83
N GLU A 36 5.98 11.72 -20.33
CA GLU A 36 4.68 11.11 -20.58
C GLU A 36 4.29 9.99 -19.59
N LEU A 37 5.30 9.33 -19.01
CA LEU A 37 5.16 8.29 -17.98
C LEU A 37 5.12 8.92 -16.59
N VAL A 38 3.94 9.34 -16.16
CA VAL A 38 3.79 10.09 -14.93
C VAL A 38 3.80 9.14 -13.71
N THR A 39 4.93 9.04 -13.01
CA THR A 39 5.03 8.39 -11.70
C THR A 39 4.95 9.43 -10.57
N SER A 40 3.95 9.28 -9.70
CA SER A 40 3.67 10.24 -8.63
C SER A 40 4.28 9.86 -7.27
N GLY A 41 5.04 8.76 -7.20
CA GLY A 41 5.47 8.13 -5.94
C GLY A 41 4.36 7.32 -5.27
N LEU A 42 3.14 7.35 -5.82
CA LEU A 42 1.95 6.68 -5.29
C LEU A 42 1.79 5.25 -5.81
N GLU A 43 2.54 4.87 -6.84
CA GLU A 43 2.59 3.53 -7.41
C GLU A 43 3.00 2.46 -6.39
N SER A 44 3.71 2.84 -5.32
CA SER A 44 4.10 1.97 -4.21
C SER A 44 3.06 1.87 -3.07
N VAL A 45 1.90 2.52 -3.23
CA VAL A 45 0.84 2.59 -2.21
C VAL A 45 -0.18 1.48 -2.44
N HIS A 46 -0.17 0.50 -1.53
CA HIS A 46 -1.08 -0.64 -1.50
C HIS A 46 -1.86 -0.60 -0.18
N PHE A 47 -3.11 -0.13 -0.21
CA PHE A 47 -3.85 0.11 1.03
C PHE A 47 -4.41 -1.14 1.71
N ASN A 48 -4.63 -2.21 0.94
CA ASN A 48 -5.25 -3.43 1.40
C ASN A 48 -4.29 -4.61 1.24
N THR A 49 -4.57 -5.68 1.98
CA THR A 49 -3.69 -6.87 2.03
C THR A 49 -3.63 -7.62 0.70
N PHE A 50 -4.66 -7.53 -0.14
CA PHE A 50 -4.73 -8.20 -1.44
C PHE A 50 -3.74 -7.62 -2.43
N THR A 51 -3.70 -6.29 -2.56
CA THR A 51 -2.79 -5.64 -3.51
C THR A 51 -1.35 -5.69 -3.02
N MET A 52 -1.11 -5.81 -1.71
CA MET A 52 0.21 -6.17 -1.20
C MET A 52 0.61 -7.57 -1.63
N LEU A 53 -0.25 -8.58 -1.38
CA LEU A 53 0.02 -9.97 -1.73
C LEU A 53 0.30 -10.11 -3.23
N GLN A 54 -0.49 -9.45 -4.07
CA GLN A 54 -0.30 -9.41 -5.52
C GLN A 54 1.10 -8.93 -5.94
N GLU A 55 1.69 -7.95 -5.26
CA GLU A 55 3.07 -7.51 -5.55
C GLU A 55 4.10 -8.56 -5.14
N PHE A 56 3.90 -9.26 -4.01
CA PHE A 56 4.76 -10.37 -3.61
C PHE A 56 4.64 -11.56 -4.56
N GLU A 57 3.42 -11.90 -5.00
CA GLU A 57 3.19 -12.95 -6.00
C GLU A 57 3.85 -12.61 -7.33
N LYS A 58 3.78 -11.35 -7.79
CA LYS A 58 4.51 -10.88 -8.98
C LYS A 58 6.03 -11.00 -8.79
N ALA A 59 6.54 -10.49 -7.67
CA ALA A 59 7.99 -10.48 -7.39
C ALA A 59 8.60 -11.88 -7.31
N PHE A 60 7.85 -12.86 -6.80
CA PHE A 60 8.29 -14.26 -6.71
C PHE A 60 7.84 -15.12 -7.91
N GLY A 61 7.29 -14.53 -8.96
CA GLY A 61 6.91 -15.23 -10.19
C GLY A 61 5.70 -16.18 -10.05
N LEU A 62 4.93 -16.05 -8.96
CA LEU A 62 3.70 -16.83 -8.73
C LEU A 62 2.52 -16.31 -9.54
N TRP A 63 2.59 -15.05 -9.98
CA TRP A 63 1.61 -14.45 -10.86
C TRP A 63 2.28 -13.54 -11.86
N ARG A 64 1.86 -13.67 -13.12
CA ARG A 64 2.20 -12.74 -14.20
C ARG A 64 0.93 -12.10 -14.71
N GLN A 65 0.92 -10.78 -14.81
CA GLN A 65 -0.19 -10.05 -15.41
C GLN A 65 -0.26 -10.35 -16.91
N ASP A 66 -1.48 -10.56 -17.40
CA ASP A 66 -1.73 -10.78 -18.82
C ASP A 66 -1.44 -9.47 -19.60
N PRO A 67 -0.73 -9.52 -20.75
CA PRO A 67 -0.49 -8.34 -21.58
C PRO A 67 -1.74 -7.58 -22.07
N ASP A 68 -2.91 -8.21 -22.02
CA ASP A 68 -4.20 -7.60 -22.35
C ASP A 68 -5.00 -7.12 -21.13
N ASP A 69 -4.49 -7.35 -19.91
CA ASP A 69 -5.14 -6.97 -18.65
C ASP A 69 -4.79 -5.54 -18.21
N PHE A 70 -5.20 -4.58 -19.04
CA PHE A 70 -5.08 -3.15 -18.79
C PHE A 70 -6.40 -2.45 -19.11
N TRP A 71 -6.68 -1.35 -18.41
CA TRP A 71 -7.88 -0.56 -18.69
C TRP A 71 -7.60 0.56 -19.67
N LEU A 72 -8.52 0.74 -20.62
CA LEU A 72 -8.57 1.94 -21.43
C LEU A 72 -9.35 3.04 -20.71
N THR A 73 -8.75 4.22 -20.60
CA THR A 73 -9.39 5.41 -20.02
C THR A 73 -9.21 6.63 -20.93
N LYS A 74 -10.17 7.56 -20.88
CA LYS A 74 -10.12 8.84 -21.61
C LYS A 74 -9.38 9.95 -20.83
N ARG A 75 -8.92 9.64 -19.61
CA ARG A 75 -8.22 10.56 -18.71
C ARG A 75 -6.92 9.91 -18.23
N GLY A 76 -5.79 10.53 -18.55
CA GLY A 76 -4.48 10.19 -17.99
C GLY A 76 -4.21 10.90 -16.67
N LEU A 77 -3.02 10.70 -16.12
CA LEU A 77 -2.60 11.37 -14.89
C LEU A 77 -2.52 12.89 -15.08
N GLY A 78 -2.86 13.66 -14.04
CA GLY A 78 -2.86 15.12 -14.09
C GLY A 78 -4.00 15.74 -14.91
N GLY A 79 -4.99 14.95 -15.32
CA GLY A 79 -6.12 15.45 -16.12
C GLY A 79 -5.85 15.55 -17.62
N ARG A 80 -4.74 14.98 -18.09
CA ARG A 80 -4.46 14.82 -19.53
C ARG A 80 -5.63 14.11 -20.21
N ARG A 81 -6.10 14.64 -21.34
CA ARG A 81 -7.20 14.06 -22.12
C ARG A 81 -6.61 13.20 -23.25
N GLY A 82 -7.28 12.11 -23.57
CA GLY A 82 -6.86 11.17 -24.61
C GLY A 82 -7.01 9.73 -24.17
N ALA A 83 -6.95 8.79 -25.11
CA ALA A 83 -6.91 7.36 -24.78
C ALA A 83 -5.58 7.06 -24.06
N HIS A 84 -5.68 6.49 -22.88
CA HIS A 84 -4.53 6.00 -22.11
C HIS A 84 -4.82 4.58 -21.66
N PHE A 85 -3.77 3.78 -21.55
CA PHE A 85 -3.77 2.53 -20.83
C PHE A 85 -3.48 2.80 -19.36
N GLN A 86 -4.17 2.07 -18.49
CA GLN A 86 -4.04 2.15 -17.05
C GLN A 86 -3.78 0.76 -16.46
N ASP A 87 -2.80 0.67 -15.58
CA ASP A 87 -2.57 -0.52 -14.76
C ASP A 87 -3.67 -0.62 -13.68
N PRO A 88 -4.47 -1.70 -13.62
CA PRO A 88 -5.51 -1.86 -12.62
C PRO A 88 -4.96 -2.20 -11.23
N TYR A 89 -3.73 -2.72 -11.15
CA TYR A 89 -3.10 -3.26 -9.94
C TYR A 89 -2.12 -2.30 -9.27
N ARG A 90 -1.85 -1.14 -9.86
CA ARG A 90 -1.03 -0.08 -9.28
C ARG A 90 -1.68 1.29 -9.39
N ARG A 91 -1.45 2.14 -8.38
CA ARG A 91 -2.05 3.48 -8.36
C ARG A 91 -1.35 4.40 -9.33
N LYS A 92 -2.16 5.09 -10.12
CA LYS A 92 -1.73 6.20 -10.97
C LYS A 92 -0.64 5.83 -11.98
N VAL A 93 -0.66 4.59 -12.46
CA VAL A 93 0.23 4.09 -13.51
C VAL A 93 -0.55 4.14 -14.83
N TYR A 94 -0.13 5.03 -15.72
CA TYR A 94 -0.77 5.28 -17.02
C TYR A 94 0.27 5.44 -18.12
N ALA A 95 -0.07 5.06 -19.35
CA ALA A 95 0.72 5.33 -20.55
C ALA A 95 -0.20 5.61 -21.75
N PRO A 96 0.25 6.38 -22.77
CA PRO A 96 -0.56 6.68 -23.96
C PRO A 96 -0.71 5.51 -24.93
N SER A 97 0.14 4.48 -24.81
CA SER A 97 0.19 3.30 -25.69
C SER A 97 0.23 1.99 -24.91
N LYS A 98 -0.09 0.89 -25.58
CA LYS A 98 -0.03 -0.46 -25.01
C LYS A 98 1.42 -0.85 -24.73
N GLU A 99 2.30 -0.54 -25.66
CA GLU A 99 3.74 -0.77 -25.57
C GLU A 99 4.33 -0.01 -24.38
N GLY A 100 3.92 1.25 -24.21
CA GLY A 100 4.36 2.10 -23.10
C GLY A 100 3.89 1.57 -21.73
N ILE A 101 2.65 1.11 -21.61
CA ILE A 101 2.18 0.56 -20.32
C ILE A 101 2.88 -0.76 -19.99
N LEU A 102 3.11 -1.62 -20.98
CA LEU A 102 3.83 -2.88 -20.79
C LEU A 102 5.28 -2.64 -20.35
N ALA A 103 5.97 -1.69 -20.99
CA ALA A 103 7.32 -1.29 -20.63
C ALA A 103 7.36 -0.70 -19.20
N LEU A 104 6.43 0.18 -18.86
CA LEU A 104 6.33 0.76 -17.52
C LEU A 104 6.06 -0.30 -16.45
N THR A 105 5.12 -1.22 -16.70
CA THR A 105 4.80 -2.32 -15.79
C THR A 105 6.02 -3.21 -15.58
N ALA A 106 6.79 -3.53 -16.62
CA ALA A 106 8.02 -4.31 -16.48
C ALA A 106 9.09 -3.60 -15.62
N VAL A 107 9.28 -2.28 -15.82
CA VAL A 107 10.20 -1.48 -15.00
C VAL A 107 9.75 -1.45 -13.53
N LEU A 108 8.45 -1.29 -13.28
CA LEU A 108 7.88 -1.30 -11.94
C LEU A 108 7.98 -2.68 -11.26
N ASP A 109 7.68 -3.75 -12.01
CA ASP A 109 7.81 -5.14 -11.54
C ASP A 109 9.25 -5.40 -11.07
N GLU A 110 10.24 -5.00 -11.87
CA GLU A 110 11.65 -5.19 -11.52
C GLU A 110 12.08 -4.34 -10.32
N ALA A 111 11.66 -3.07 -10.25
CA ALA A 111 11.98 -2.20 -9.12
C ALA A 111 11.39 -2.70 -7.80
N ILE A 112 10.14 -3.19 -7.83
CA ILE A 112 9.46 -3.75 -6.66
C ILE A 112 10.09 -5.09 -6.28
N ARG A 113 10.38 -5.96 -7.26
CA ARG A 113 11.08 -7.23 -7.03
C ARG A 113 12.44 -7.00 -6.38
N LYS A 114 13.26 -6.10 -6.93
CA LYS A 114 14.54 -5.71 -6.35
C LYS A 114 14.37 -5.23 -4.91
N GLY A 115 13.38 -4.36 -4.67
CA GLY A 115 13.06 -3.89 -3.34
C GLY A 115 12.70 -5.00 -2.36
N ILE A 116 11.87 -5.95 -2.77
CA ILE A 116 11.49 -7.11 -1.95
C ILE A 116 12.71 -8.00 -1.67
N VAL A 117 13.57 -8.22 -2.68
CA VAL A 117 14.75 -9.09 -2.56
C VAL A 117 15.87 -8.45 -1.76
N GLU A 118 16.06 -7.14 -1.79
CA GLU A 118 17.16 -6.45 -1.10
C GLU A 118 16.80 -5.94 0.30
N SER A 119 15.51 -5.85 0.64
CA SER A 119 15.09 -5.36 1.96
C SER A 119 15.41 -6.36 3.07
N ASP A 120 16.04 -5.92 4.16
CA ASP A 120 16.22 -6.71 5.38
C ASP A 120 15.01 -6.62 6.34
N LEU A 121 14.20 -5.56 6.17
CA LEU A 121 13.05 -5.22 6.99
C LEU A 121 11.85 -4.85 6.12
N TYR A 122 10.73 -5.54 6.32
CA TYR A 122 9.48 -5.29 5.62
C TYR A 122 8.49 -4.55 6.52
N ILE A 123 8.27 -3.26 6.28
CA ILE A 123 7.22 -2.50 6.98
C ILE A 123 5.94 -2.52 6.15
N LEU A 124 4.90 -3.20 6.67
CA LEU A 124 3.61 -3.42 6.01
C LEU A 124 2.50 -2.67 6.75
N THR A 125 2.03 -1.57 6.16
CA THR A 125 1.03 -0.67 6.74
C THR A 125 -0.36 -0.93 6.15
N MET A 126 -1.19 -1.69 6.85
CA MET A 126 -2.55 -2.06 6.41
C MET A 126 -3.53 -0.91 6.65
N GLY A 127 -4.41 -0.61 5.69
CA GLY A 127 -5.28 0.56 5.76
C GLY A 127 -6.76 0.33 5.45
N LEU A 128 -7.09 -0.63 4.58
CA LEU A 128 -8.44 -0.86 4.06
C LEU A 128 -8.84 -2.34 4.07
N THR A 129 -10.09 -2.60 4.46
CA THR A 129 -10.81 -3.89 4.28
C THR A 129 -11.82 -3.83 3.13
N GLU A 130 -12.19 -2.64 2.66
CA GLU A 130 -12.99 -2.45 1.44
C GLU A 130 -12.11 -2.56 0.20
N VAL A 131 -12.45 -3.49 -0.70
CA VAL A 131 -11.70 -3.73 -1.92
C VAL A 131 -12.59 -3.84 -3.15
N TRP A 132 -11.99 -3.68 -4.33
CA TRP A 132 -12.66 -3.78 -5.62
C TRP A 132 -12.08 -4.97 -6.38
N LYS A 133 -12.85 -6.05 -6.47
CA LYS A 133 -12.46 -7.27 -7.20
C LYS A 133 -12.83 -7.12 -8.67
N LYS A 134 -11.90 -7.44 -9.57
CA LYS A 134 -12.19 -7.55 -10.99
C LYS A 134 -13.10 -8.75 -11.24
N LYS A 135 -14.11 -8.55 -12.09
CA LYS A 135 -15.12 -9.56 -12.41
C LYS A 135 -14.59 -10.74 -13.23
N ASP A 136 -13.55 -10.50 -14.02
CA ASP A 136 -12.98 -11.46 -14.96
C ASP A 136 -12.04 -12.48 -14.30
N ASN A 137 -11.23 -12.05 -13.32
CA ASN A 137 -10.17 -12.86 -12.75
C ASN A 137 -10.13 -12.85 -11.20
N GLY A 138 -11.02 -12.12 -10.55
CA GLY A 138 -11.13 -12.06 -9.09
C GLY A 138 -10.02 -11.28 -8.36
N ARG A 139 -8.99 -10.80 -9.07
CA ARG A 139 -7.89 -10.00 -8.50
C ARG A 139 -8.40 -8.64 -8.06
N VAL A 140 -7.72 -8.03 -7.10
CA VAL A 140 -8.12 -6.74 -6.53
C VAL A 140 -7.42 -5.61 -7.25
N ALA A 141 -8.21 -4.64 -7.71
CA ALA A 141 -7.68 -3.41 -8.25
C ALA A 141 -7.08 -2.53 -7.13
N CYS A 142 -5.94 -1.91 -7.42
CA CYS A 142 -5.28 -1.00 -6.49
C CYS A 142 -5.79 0.44 -6.61
N THR A 143 -6.98 0.66 -7.17
CA THR A 143 -7.58 1.98 -7.34
C THR A 143 -8.90 2.08 -6.59
N SER A 144 -9.17 3.24 -5.98
CA SER A 144 -10.51 3.51 -5.46
C SER A 144 -11.43 3.93 -6.60
N ILE A 145 -12.68 3.46 -6.63
CA ILE A 145 -13.70 3.94 -7.58
C ILE A 145 -13.94 5.45 -7.47
N SER A 146 -13.60 6.06 -6.32
CA SER A 146 -13.65 7.51 -6.14
C SER A 146 -12.59 8.28 -6.91
N ASP A 147 -11.55 7.63 -7.46
CA ASP A 147 -10.57 8.29 -8.33
C ASP A 147 -11.31 8.62 -9.65
N SER A 148 -11.76 9.87 -9.78
CA SER A 148 -12.67 10.40 -10.80
C SER A 148 -12.09 10.45 -12.24
N GLY A 149 -11.12 9.59 -12.54
CA GLY A 149 -10.49 9.44 -13.85
C GLY A 149 -10.00 8.02 -14.19
N GLY A 150 -10.13 7.05 -13.28
CA GLY A 150 -9.72 5.66 -13.56
C GLY A 150 -10.72 4.92 -14.46
N GLY A 151 -10.20 4.03 -15.30
CA GLY A 151 -10.95 3.08 -16.12
C GLY A 151 -11.51 1.90 -15.31
N GLY A 152 -12.18 0.98 -16.00
CA GLY A 152 -12.59 -0.34 -15.46
C GLY A 152 -13.69 -0.35 -14.39
N LYS A 153 -14.39 0.77 -14.14
CA LYS A 153 -15.41 0.86 -13.08
C LYS A 153 -16.53 -0.18 -13.24
N ASP A 154 -16.93 -0.46 -14.47
CA ASP A 154 -17.92 -1.46 -14.86
C ASP A 154 -17.39 -2.90 -14.75
N GLN A 155 -16.08 -3.08 -14.66
CA GLN A 155 -15.38 -4.36 -14.54
C GLN A 155 -15.09 -4.75 -13.09
N LEU A 156 -15.48 -3.90 -12.12
CA LEU A 156 -15.21 -4.10 -10.70
C LEU A 156 -16.49 -4.45 -9.92
N THR A 157 -16.32 -5.24 -8.87
CA THR A 157 -17.34 -5.54 -7.87
C THR A 157 -16.82 -5.19 -6.48
N PHE A 158 -17.63 -4.46 -5.71
CA PHE A 158 -17.30 -4.16 -4.32
C PHE A 158 -17.24 -5.43 -3.48
N TYR A 159 -16.24 -5.54 -2.62
CA TYR A 159 -16.10 -6.63 -1.66
C TYR A 159 -15.63 -6.09 -0.31
N GLN A 160 -16.45 -6.29 0.73
CA GLN A 160 -16.07 -6.07 2.12
C GLN A 160 -15.30 -7.31 2.59
N SER A 161 -13.97 -7.19 2.71
CA SER A 161 -13.15 -8.31 3.19
C SER A 161 -13.14 -8.40 4.72
N GLY A 162 -13.14 -9.62 5.23
CA GLY A 162 -13.17 -9.90 6.66
C GLY A 162 -11.80 -10.26 7.25
N PHE A 163 -11.80 -10.68 8.51
CA PHE A 163 -10.60 -11.17 9.19
C PHE A 163 -9.90 -12.29 8.40
N ALA A 164 -10.65 -13.33 7.99
CA ALA A 164 -10.08 -14.51 7.36
C ALA A 164 -9.36 -14.20 6.04
N ASP A 165 -9.96 -13.35 5.20
CA ASP A 165 -9.37 -12.91 3.93
C ASP A 165 -8.03 -12.21 4.16
N ASN A 166 -8.03 -11.20 5.04
CA ASN A 166 -6.87 -10.36 5.27
C ASN A 166 -5.77 -11.10 6.03
N TYR A 167 -6.14 -11.97 6.97
CA TYR A 167 -5.21 -12.85 7.67
C TYR A 167 -4.54 -13.81 6.68
N ALA A 168 -5.31 -14.47 5.80
CA ALA A 168 -4.75 -15.37 4.80
C ALA A 168 -3.75 -14.67 3.87
N ASN A 169 -4.08 -13.46 3.41
CA ASN A 169 -3.17 -12.67 2.56
C ASN A 169 -1.87 -12.33 3.28
N MET A 170 -1.96 -11.78 4.49
CA MET A 170 -0.78 -11.36 5.25
C MET A 170 0.07 -12.54 5.72
N LYS A 171 -0.58 -13.66 6.10
CA LYS A 171 0.09 -14.92 6.37
C LYS A 171 0.88 -15.39 5.15
N LYS A 172 0.26 -15.39 3.97
CA LYS A 172 0.94 -15.80 2.74
C LYS A 172 2.14 -14.91 2.41
N ILE A 173 2.02 -13.59 2.59
CA ILE A 173 3.16 -12.66 2.43
C ILE A 173 4.32 -13.04 3.37
N ILE A 174 4.02 -13.28 4.65
CA ILE A 174 5.04 -13.66 5.64
C ILE A 174 5.68 -15.00 5.28
N GLU A 175 4.89 -15.99 4.86
CA GLU A 175 5.39 -17.29 4.41
C GLU A 175 6.32 -17.15 3.21
N LEU A 176 5.95 -16.35 2.19
CA LEU A 176 6.79 -16.09 1.02
C LEU A 176 8.11 -15.43 1.39
N ILE A 177 8.08 -14.46 2.31
CA ILE A 177 9.31 -13.81 2.81
C ILE A 177 10.18 -14.85 3.52
N ARG A 178 9.62 -15.65 4.42
CA ARG A 178 10.37 -16.60 5.24
C ARG A 178 10.94 -17.76 4.44
N GLU A 179 10.23 -18.22 3.42
CA GLU A 179 10.69 -19.29 2.54
C GLU A 179 11.98 -18.90 1.81
N GLN A 180 12.10 -17.63 1.41
CA GLN A 180 13.28 -17.11 0.71
C GLN A 180 14.33 -16.52 1.68
N PHE A 181 13.88 -15.92 2.78
CA PHE A 181 14.69 -15.09 3.68
C PHE A 181 14.29 -15.28 5.15
N PRO A 182 14.62 -16.43 5.77
CA PRO A 182 14.12 -16.80 7.10
C PRO A 182 14.56 -15.88 8.25
N SER A 183 15.66 -15.14 8.08
CA SER A 183 16.19 -14.21 9.08
C SER A 183 15.62 -12.79 8.99
N ARG A 184 14.85 -12.46 7.96
CA ARG A 184 14.36 -11.09 7.75
C ARG A 184 13.19 -10.75 8.65
N HIS A 185 13.10 -9.48 9.00
CA HIS A 185 12.09 -8.99 9.93
C HIS A 185 10.89 -8.41 9.19
N VAL A 186 9.69 -8.65 9.71
CA VAL A 186 8.45 -8.04 9.22
C VAL A 186 7.85 -7.19 10.34
N VAL A 187 7.57 -5.93 10.07
CA VAL A 187 6.83 -5.05 10.99
C VAL A 187 5.46 -4.76 10.40
N LEU A 188 4.43 -5.26 11.07
CA LEU A 188 3.04 -4.98 10.77
C LEU A 188 2.61 -3.71 11.48
N THR A 189 1.82 -2.88 10.81
CA THR A 189 1.20 -1.72 11.45
C THR A 189 -0.15 -1.40 10.82
N VAL A 190 -1.10 -0.91 11.62
CA VAL A 190 -2.40 -0.44 11.13
C VAL A 190 -2.33 1.05 10.91
N SER A 191 -2.78 1.51 9.75
CA SER A 191 -2.78 2.94 9.42
C SER A 191 -3.72 3.73 10.33
N PRO A 192 -3.24 4.85 10.92
CA PRO A 192 -4.07 5.72 11.76
C PRO A 192 -5.13 6.53 10.99
N VAL A 193 -5.02 6.59 9.67
CA VAL A 193 -5.88 7.44 8.84
C VAL A 193 -7.30 6.84 8.77
N PRO A 194 -8.34 7.59 9.18
CA PRO A 194 -9.73 7.14 9.08
C PRO A 194 -10.23 7.12 7.63
N LEU A 195 -11.32 6.37 7.39
CA LEU A 195 -11.96 6.33 6.08
C LEU A 195 -12.54 7.70 5.73
N ASN A 196 -12.41 8.12 4.47
CA ASN A 196 -13.11 9.30 3.97
C ASN A 196 -14.59 9.01 3.66
N ARG A 197 -14.83 7.76 3.25
CA ARG A 197 -16.05 7.24 2.67
C ARG A 197 -15.98 5.73 2.81
N THR A 198 -17.14 5.13 3.01
CA THR A 198 -17.37 3.69 2.90
C THR A 198 -18.28 3.42 1.69
N PHE A 199 -18.10 2.28 1.06
CA PHE A 199 -18.98 1.73 0.03
C PHE A 199 -19.89 0.61 0.58
N SER A 200 -19.80 0.33 1.88
CA SER A 200 -20.78 -0.48 2.61
C SER A 200 -22.09 0.29 2.79
N LYS A 201 -23.07 -0.33 3.46
CA LYS A 201 -24.31 0.32 3.86
C LYS A 201 -24.20 1.03 5.22
N ASP A 202 -23.07 0.88 5.89
CA ASP A 202 -22.84 1.41 7.23
C ASP A 202 -22.43 2.88 7.20
N ASP A 203 -22.51 3.52 8.36
CA ASP A 203 -21.92 4.85 8.55
C ASP A 203 -20.38 4.80 8.50
N VAL A 204 -19.76 5.88 8.03
CA VAL A 204 -18.30 5.97 7.84
C VAL A 204 -17.51 5.78 9.13
N PHE A 205 -18.07 6.14 10.29
CA PHE A 205 -17.43 5.93 11.59
C PHE A 205 -17.45 4.45 11.96
N THR A 206 -18.60 3.78 11.83
CA THR A 206 -18.74 2.34 12.07
C THR A 206 -17.81 1.54 11.16
N ALA A 207 -17.84 1.83 9.85
CA ALA A 207 -16.97 1.18 8.88
C ALA A 207 -15.48 1.44 9.17
N THR A 208 -15.13 2.64 9.65
CA THR A 208 -13.75 2.94 10.07
C THR A 208 -13.35 2.07 11.25
N VAL A 209 -14.17 1.98 12.29
CA VAL A 209 -13.87 1.19 13.50
C VAL A 209 -13.73 -0.29 13.15
N GLU A 210 -14.67 -0.85 12.39
CA GLU A 210 -14.61 -2.25 11.96
C GLU A 210 -13.34 -2.56 11.17
N ASN A 211 -13.02 -1.73 10.17
CA ASN A 211 -11.82 -1.88 9.35
C ASN A 211 -10.55 -1.91 10.23
N LYS A 212 -10.38 -0.93 11.14
CA LYS A 212 -9.20 -0.90 12.01
C LYS A 212 -9.17 -2.07 12.99
N ALA A 213 -10.33 -2.47 13.54
CA ALA A 213 -10.42 -3.59 14.46
C ALA A 213 -10.02 -4.92 13.80
N VAL A 214 -10.53 -5.20 12.59
CA VAL A 214 -10.17 -6.40 11.80
C VAL A 214 -8.67 -6.45 11.53
N LEU A 215 -8.11 -5.36 11.01
CA LEU A 215 -6.68 -5.29 10.68
C LEU A 215 -5.80 -5.36 11.94
N ARG A 216 -6.26 -4.81 13.06
CA ARG A 216 -5.51 -4.86 14.32
C ARG A 216 -5.53 -6.26 14.92
N ALA A 217 -6.67 -6.94 14.88
CA ALA A 217 -6.83 -8.29 15.37
C ALA A 217 -5.91 -9.26 14.62
N LEU A 218 -5.91 -9.22 13.29
CA LEU A 218 -5.07 -10.13 12.48
C LEU A 218 -3.58 -9.86 12.69
N ALA A 219 -3.17 -8.59 12.87
CA ALA A 219 -1.78 -8.26 13.15
C ALA A 219 -1.32 -8.88 14.47
N GLY A 220 -2.16 -8.80 15.52
CA GLY A 220 -1.87 -9.41 16.81
C GLY A 220 -1.79 -10.94 16.73
N GLN A 221 -2.61 -11.56 15.89
CA GLN A 221 -2.55 -13.01 15.66
C GLN A 221 -1.25 -13.43 14.96
N LEU A 222 -0.89 -12.77 13.86
CA LEU A 222 0.34 -13.10 13.11
C LEU A 222 1.61 -12.92 13.93
N VAL A 223 1.69 -11.89 14.79
CA VAL A 223 2.84 -11.69 15.70
C VAL A 223 3.00 -12.83 16.71
N ARG A 224 1.90 -13.49 17.12
CA ARG A 224 1.99 -14.64 18.03
C ARG A 224 2.37 -15.94 17.32
N GLU A 225 2.09 -16.02 16.02
CA GLU A 225 2.28 -17.24 15.22
C GLU A 225 3.65 -17.31 14.54
N PHE A 226 4.27 -16.16 14.25
CA PHE A 226 5.51 -16.10 13.48
C PHE A 226 6.62 -15.38 14.24
N GLU A 227 7.80 -16.00 14.27
CA GLU A 227 9.03 -15.36 14.73
C GLU A 227 9.45 -14.23 13.79
N ASN A 228 10.20 -13.25 14.31
CA ASN A 228 10.67 -12.07 13.58
C ASN A 228 9.55 -11.24 12.94
N VAL A 229 8.30 -11.43 13.36
CA VAL A 229 7.15 -10.60 13.02
C VAL A 229 6.79 -9.73 14.22
N HIS A 230 6.78 -8.43 14.00
CA HIS A 230 6.58 -7.42 15.04
C HIS A 230 5.35 -6.58 14.73
N TYR A 231 4.74 -6.00 15.75
CA TYR A 231 3.68 -5.00 15.57
C TYR A 231 4.15 -3.64 16.04
N PHE A 232 4.02 -2.63 15.19
CA PHE A 232 4.25 -1.24 15.56
C PHE A 232 2.92 -0.48 15.72
N PRO A 233 2.64 0.12 16.90
CA PRO A 233 1.32 0.64 17.25
C PRO A 233 1.03 2.05 16.71
N SER A 234 1.21 2.30 15.42
CA SER A 234 1.00 3.65 14.84
C SER A 234 -0.45 4.14 14.93
N TYR A 235 -1.42 3.24 14.72
CA TYR A 235 -2.85 3.51 14.94
C TYR A 235 -3.14 3.91 16.39
N GLU A 236 -2.68 3.11 17.35
CA GLU A 236 -2.92 3.35 18.77
C GLU A 236 -2.21 4.61 19.26
N PHE A 237 -1.00 4.92 18.78
CA PHE A 237 -0.36 6.20 19.05
C PHE A 237 -1.28 7.35 18.69
N CYS A 238 -1.85 7.36 17.49
CA CYS A 238 -2.79 8.41 17.09
C CYS A 238 -4.05 8.45 17.97
N GLN A 239 -4.66 7.29 18.26
CA GLN A 239 -5.89 7.26 19.08
C GLN A 239 -5.66 7.69 20.54
N LEU A 240 -4.51 7.34 21.11
CA LEU A 240 -4.21 7.55 22.53
C LEU A 240 -3.51 8.89 22.80
N LEU A 241 -2.74 9.43 21.84
CA LEU A 241 -2.08 10.73 22.00
C LEU A 241 -3.09 11.87 22.15
N GLU A 242 -4.14 11.85 21.34
CA GLU A 242 -5.21 12.84 21.43
C GLU A 242 -5.94 12.74 22.78
N ARG A 243 -6.29 11.51 23.17
CA ARG A 243 -7.05 11.24 24.39
C ARG A 243 -6.30 11.55 25.68
N PHE A 244 -5.02 11.15 25.78
CA PHE A 244 -4.28 11.24 27.04
C PHE A 244 -3.40 12.48 27.17
N TYR A 245 -2.99 13.08 26.05
CA TYR A 245 -2.08 14.22 26.06
C TYR A 245 -2.70 15.50 25.50
N GLY A 246 -3.99 15.48 25.13
CA GLY A 246 -4.70 16.64 24.57
C GLY A 246 -4.08 17.16 23.27
N GLN A 247 -3.23 16.35 22.62
CA GLN A 247 -2.48 16.76 21.45
C GLN A 247 -3.37 16.56 20.22
N ARG A 248 -3.62 17.62 19.45
CA ARG A 248 -4.29 17.47 18.14
C ARG A 248 -3.45 16.57 17.24
N VAL A 249 -4.02 15.45 16.82
CA VAL A 249 -3.34 14.40 16.05
C VAL A 249 -3.46 14.59 14.55
N PHE A 250 -4.63 15.05 14.09
CA PHE A 250 -4.91 15.27 12.68
C PHE A 250 -4.84 16.77 12.32
N GLU A 251 -4.55 17.04 11.06
CA GLU A 251 -4.73 18.36 10.45
C GLU A 251 -6.23 18.75 10.43
N SER A 252 -6.56 19.96 9.97
CA SER A 252 -7.95 20.46 9.96
C SER A 252 -8.93 19.61 9.13
N ASP A 253 -8.42 18.74 8.26
CA ASP A 253 -9.24 17.79 7.50
C ASP A 253 -9.61 16.51 8.26
N GLY A 254 -9.10 16.34 9.49
CA GLY A 254 -9.38 15.18 10.35
C GLY A 254 -8.79 13.87 9.85
N ARG A 255 -7.86 13.89 8.88
CA ARG A 255 -7.36 12.68 8.21
C ARG A 255 -5.84 12.63 8.10
N HIS A 256 -5.20 13.73 7.73
CA HIS A 256 -3.74 13.75 7.63
C HIS A 256 -3.14 13.90 9.03
N VAL A 257 -2.24 13.00 9.42
CA VAL A 257 -1.56 13.07 10.72
C VAL A 257 -0.58 14.23 10.68
N ARG A 258 -0.61 15.08 11.71
CA ARG A 258 0.25 16.27 11.76
C ARG A 258 1.72 15.87 11.81
N ARG A 259 2.58 16.63 11.13
CA ARG A 259 4.02 16.32 11.03
C ARG A 259 4.71 16.12 12.39
N PRO A 260 4.44 16.93 13.44
CA PRO A 260 5.03 16.68 14.77
C PRO A 260 4.65 15.32 15.37
N VAL A 261 3.43 14.84 15.09
CA VAL A 261 2.96 13.52 15.57
C VAL A 261 3.60 12.40 14.77
N VAL A 262 3.71 12.55 13.44
CA VAL A 262 4.47 11.63 12.59
C VAL A 262 5.91 11.50 13.09
N ASN A 263 6.59 12.61 13.35
CA ASN A 263 7.97 12.60 13.86
C ASN A 263 8.08 11.84 15.17
N ARG A 264 7.19 12.09 16.14
CA ARG A 264 7.17 11.38 17.43
C ARG A 264 6.93 9.87 17.27
N ILE A 265 6.00 9.48 16.40
CA ILE A 265 5.74 8.08 16.08
C ILE A 265 7.00 7.46 15.46
N MET A 266 7.63 8.14 14.51
CA MET A 266 8.83 7.64 13.84
C MET A 266 10.08 7.60 14.73
N GLU A 267 10.23 8.55 15.65
CA GLU A 267 11.27 8.49 16.69
C GLU A 267 11.06 7.26 17.58
N SER A 268 9.82 6.99 18.01
CA SER A 268 9.52 5.76 18.75
C SER A 268 9.83 4.51 17.91
N PHE A 269 9.47 4.50 16.63
CA PHE A 269 9.79 3.39 15.73
C PHE A 269 11.29 3.15 15.66
N LEU A 270 12.08 4.19 15.40
CA LEU A 270 13.54 4.09 15.27
C LEU A 270 14.19 3.68 16.59
N ASN A 271 13.72 4.18 17.74
CA ASN A 271 14.24 3.76 19.03
C ASN A 271 13.97 2.28 19.31
N THR A 272 12.83 1.74 18.88
CA THR A 272 12.48 0.33 19.06
C THR A 272 13.23 -0.58 18.08
N TYR A 273 13.40 -0.17 16.83
CA TYR A 273 13.87 -1.08 15.76
C TYR A 273 15.28 -0.77 15.24
N ALA A 274 15.82 0.43 15.45
CA ALA A 274 17.17 0.83 15.01
C ALA A 274 18.23 0.80 16.13
N ALA A 275 17.83 0.63 17.40
CA ALA A 275 18.77 0.45 18.51
C ALA A 275 19.04 -1.04 18.86
N SER A 276 18.33 -1.96 18.21
CA SER A 276 18.34 -3.39 18.53
C SER A 276 18.92 -4.28 17.42
N HIS A 277 19.37 -3.68 16.31
CA HIS A 277 19.96 -4.31 15.12
C HIS A 277 20.96 -3.32 14.50
#